data_AF-A0A3D9B2I9-F1
#
_entry.id   AF-A0A3D9B2I9-F1
#
_cell.length_a   1.000
_cell.length_b   1.000
_cell.length_c   1.000
_cell.angle_alpha   90.00
_cell.angle_beta   90.00
_cell.angle_gamma   90.00
#
_symmetry.space_group_name_H-M   'P 1'
#
loop_
_entity.id
_entity.type
_entity.pdbx_description
1 polymer ?
#
loop_
_entity_poly.entity_id
_entity_poly.type
_entity_poly.pdbx_seq_one_letter_code
_entity_poly.pdbx_strand_id
1 'polypeptide(L)'
;MSNVLDKNYPEISFKTDAEDLKVMINFINEFASGIVDIQDIERKKSIILLKEVRDKMEMKELQKRGTNKQFLMKFKAYHLHALLVCFMFNDRINSKRIFEKNCIDAYKNQFHQKLLAL
;
A
#
# COMPACT_ATOMS: atom_id res chain seq x y z
N MET A 1 -12.83 18.63 22.34
CA MET A 1 -12.88 18.01 21.00
C MET A 1 -11.82 16.94 20.93
N SER A 2 -12.20 15.66 20.96
CA SER A 2 -11.26 14.55 20.71
C SER A 2 -10.86 14.62 19.24
N ASN A 3 -9.61 14.97 18.94
CA ASN A 3 -9.11 14.95 17.59
C ASN A 3 -9.16 13.47 17.12
N VAL A 4 -9.82 13.20 15.99
CA VAL A 4 -9.93 11.81 15.46
C VAL A 4 -8.53 11.25 15.14
N LEU A 5 -7.54 12.14 14.99
CA LEU A 5 -6.12 11.84 14.81
C LEU A 5 -5.40 11.36 16.09
N ASP A 6 -5.97 11.58 17.29
CA ASP A 6 -5.42 11.10 18.57
C ASP A 6 -5.84 9.65 18.89
N LYS A 7 -6.61 9.01 18.00
CA LYS A 7 -6.91 7.58 18.15
C LYS A 7 -5.63 6.77 17.90
N ASN A 8 -5.20 6.05 18.92
CA ASN A 8 -4.16 5.02 18.78
C ASN A 8 -4.70 3.86 17.93
N TYR A 9 -4.63 4.02 16.61
CA TYR A 9 -4.95 2.95 15.68
C TYR A 9 -3.91 1.83 15.78
N PRO A 10 -4.34 0.56 15.72
CA PRO A 10 -3.42 -0.56 15.80
C PRO A 10 -2.42 -0.51 14.65
N GLU A 11 -1.16 -0.78 14.97
CA GLU A 11 -0.11 -0.91 13.99
C GLU A 11 0.05 -2.37 13.58
N ILE A 12 0.02 -2.62 12.28
CA ILE A 12 0.18 -3.94 11.70
C ILE A 12 1.55 -4.00 11.01
N SER A 13 2.24 -5.12 11.20
CA SER A 13 3.50 -5.39 10.56
C SER A 13 3.40 -6.46 9.47
N PHE A 14 4.19 -6.31 8.41
CA PHE A 14 4.36 -7.30 7.35
C PHE A 14 5.81 -7.38 6.89
N LYS A 15 6.21 -8.54 6.37
CA LYS A 15 7.53 -8.74 5.77
C LYS A 15 7.47 -8.39 4.29
N THR A 16 8.51 -7.74 3.78
CA THR A 16 8.70 -7.38 2.37
C THR A 16 10.19 -7.32 2.06
N ASP A 17 10.55 -7.20 0.79
CA ASP A 17 11.90 -6.82 0.37
C ASP A 17 11.87 -5.56 -0.51
N ALA A 18 13.05 -5.16 -1.02
CA ALA A 18 13.19 -3.95 -1.82
C ALA A 18 12.54 -4.06 -3.21
N GLU A 19 12.49 -5.26 -3.79
CA GLU A 19 11.91 -5.46 -5.13
C GLU A 19 10.39 -5.39 -5.07
N ASP A 20 9.80 -6.06 -4.08
CA ASP A 20 8.38 -5.97 -3.77
C ASP A 20 7.95 -4.53 -3.46
N LEU A 21 8.78 -3.76 -2.73
CA LEU A 21 8.50 -2.35 -2.48
C LEU A 21 8.44 -1.53 -3.77
N LYS A 22 9.33 -1.75 -4.74
CA LYS A 22 9.27 -1.03 -6.03
C LYS A 22 7.96 -1.33 -6.76
N VAL A 23 7.55 -2.59 -6.77
CA VAL A 23 6.26 -3.00 -7.37
C VAL A 23 5.11 -2.28 -6.67
N MET A 24 5.05 -2.31 -5.34
CA MET A 24 4.02 -1.61 -4.57
C MET A 24 3.99 -0.10 -4.83
N ILE A 25 5.15 0.56 -4.86
CA ILE A 25 5.28 2.01 -5.13
C ILE A 25 4.76 2.35 -6.53
N ASN A 26 5.12 1.56 -7.54
CA ASN A 26 4.62 1.75 -8.90
C ASN A 26 3.09 1.66 -8.96
N PHE A 27 2.50 0.69 -8.27
CA PHE A 27 1.05 0.54 -8.20
C PHE A 27 0.37 1.72 -7.48
N ILE A 28 0.98 2.26 -6.43
CA ILE A 28 0.48 3.48 -5.76
C ILE A 28 0.50 4.67 -6.73
N ASN A 29 1.59 4.82 -7.49
CA ASN A 29 1.73 5.90 -8.47
C ASN A 29 0.73 5.77 -9.63
N GLU A 30 0.49 4.55 -10.15
CA GLU A 30 -0.53 4.26 -11.16
C GLU A 30 -1.95 4.55 -10.63
N PHE A 31 -2.24 4.15 -9.38
CA PHE A 31 -3.52 4.44 -8.73
C PHE A 31 -3.77 5.94 -8.57
N ALA A 32 -2.72 6.70 -8.24
CA ALA A 32 -2.76 8.14 -8.07
C ALA A 32 -2.78 8.92 -9.40
N SER A 33 -2.24 8.37 -10.50
CA SER A 33 -2.16 9.03 -11.81
C SER A 33 -3.40 8.88 -12.69
N GLY A 34 -4.30 7.94 -12.37
CA GLY A 34 -5.59 7.75 -13.05
C GLY A 34 -6.63 8.87 -12.84
N ILE A 35 -6.17 10.13 -12.76
CA ILE A 35 -6.93 11.35 -12.51
C ILE A 35 -7.70 11.73 -13.77
N VAL A 36 -8.87 11.15 -13.95
CA VAL A 36 -9.92 11.75 -14.78
C VAL A 36 -11.23 11.64 -13.98
N ASP A 37 -11.69 12.78 -13.46
CA ASP A 37 -13.01 13.02 -12.85
C ASP A 37 -13.48 12.05 -11.75
N ILE A 38 -12.80 12.07 -10.60
CA ILE A 38 -13.18 11.21 -9.47
C ILE A 38 -14.06 12.02 -8.48
N GLN A 39 -15.38 11.86 -8.60
CA GLN A 39 -16.36 12.26 -7.57
C GLN A 39 -16.34 11.33 -6.33
N ASP A 40 -15.51 10.28 -6.34
CA ASP A 40 -15.39 9.30 -5.26
C ASP A 40 -14.53 9.82 -4.08
N ILE A 41 -15.21 10.14 -2.98
CA ILE A 41 -14.62 10.63 -1.73
C ILE A 41 -13.69 9.59 -1.10
N GLU A 42 -13.99 8.29 -1.21
CA GLU A 42 -13.19 7.22 -0.59
C GLU A 42 -11.83 7.07 -1.28
N ARG A 43 -11.82 7.20 -2.60
CA ARG A 43 -10.58 7.19 -3.39
C ARG A 43 -9.70 8.39 -3.10
N LYS A 44 -10.27 9.60 -2.95
CA LYS A 44 -9.51 10.80 -2.55
C LYS A 44 -8.86 10.65 -1.17
N LYS A 45 -9.60 10.14 -0.18
CA LYS A 45 -9.06 9.85 1.16
C LYS A 45 -7.92 8.84 1.08
N SER A 46 -8.09 7.77 0.31
CA SER A 46 -7.06 6.75 0.13
C SER A 46 -5.78 7.34 -0.49
N ILE A 47 -5.88 8.18 -1.52
CA ILE A 47 -4.70 8.84 -2.12
C ILE A 47 -3.94 9.70 -1.10
N ILE A 48 -4.64 10.45 -0.25
CA ILE A 48 -3.99 11.28 0.77
C ILE A 48 -3.20 10.40 1.75
N LEU A 49 -3.82 9.32 2.24
CA LEU A 49 -3.17 8.37 3.15
C LEU A 49 -2.00 7.63 2.48
N LEU A 50 -2.10 7.36 1.18
CA LEU A 50 -1.06 6.68 0.43
C LEU A 50 0.20 7.52 0.22
N LYS A 51 0.13 8.86 0.35
CA LYS A 51 1.34 9.71 0.27
C LYS A 51 2.34 9.36 1.36
N GLU A 52 1.91 9.34 2.62
CA GLU A 52 2.77 8.96 3.75
C GLU A 52 3.30 7.54 3.61
N VAL A 53 2.44 6.63 3.13
CA VAL A 53 2.82 5.24 2.87
C VAL A 53 3.91 5.14 1.82
N ARG A 54 3.72 5.81 0.68
CA ARG A 54 4.67 5.82 -0.44
C ARG A 54 6.00 6.39 -0.01
N ASP A 55 6.02 7.56 0.64
CA ASP A 55 7.27 8.21 1.04
C ASP A 55 8.05 7.31 2.02
N LYS A 56 7.35 6.62 2.94
CA LYS A 56 7.98 5.63 3.84
C LYS A 56 8.51 4.41 3.08
N MET A 57 7.79 3.92 2.07
CA MET A 57 8.22 2.81 1.22
C MET A 57 9.44 3.20 0.37
N GLU A 58 9.46 4.39 -0.23
CA GLU A 58 10.58 4.91 -1.02
C GLU A 58 11.85 5.03 -0.17
N MET A 59 11.74 5.61 1.03
CA MET A 59 12.85 5.70 1.96
C MET A 59 13.40 4.31 2.35
N LYS A 60 12.51 3.33 2.53
CA LYS A 60 12.91 1.96 2.88
C LYS A 60 13.50 1.19 1.70
N GLU A 61 12.95 1.35 0.50
CA GLU A 61 13.53 0.81 -0.74
C GLU A 61 14.94 1.33 -0.92
N LEU A 62 15.15 2.65 -0.81
CA LEU A 62 16.46 3.27 -0.98
C LEU A 62 17.47 2.73 0.05
N GLN A 63 17.07 2.60 1.32
CA GLN A 63 17.90 2.05 2.39
C GLN A 63 18.26 0.57 2.20
N LYS A 64 17.42 -0.19 1.49
CA LYS A 64 17.55 -1.64 1.32
C LYS A 64 17.89 -2.03 -0.11
N ARG A 65 18.21 -1.04 -0.95
CA ARG A 65 18.62 -1.23 -2.34
C ARG A 65 19.88 -2.08 -2.39
N GLY A 66 19.90 -3.05 -3.30
CA GLY A 66 21.02 -3.99 -3.45
C GLY A 66 21.04 -5.13 -2.42
N THR A 67 20.05 -5.22 -1.52
CA THR A 67 19.89 -6.37 -0.63
C THR A 67 18.68 -7.21 -1.06
N ASN A 68 18.82 -8.53 -1.01
CA ASN A 68 17.73 -9.47 -1.20
C ASN A 68 17.12 -9.92 0.15
N LYS A 69 17.44 -9.22 1.24
CA LYS A 69 16.98 -9.61 2.58
C LYS A 69 15.59 -9.04 2.82
N GLN A 70 14.67 -9.91 3.24
CA GLN A 70 13.38 -9.48 3.75
C GLN A 70 13.54 -8.65 5.03
N PHE A 71 12.68 -7.66 5.19
CA PHE A 71 12.61 -6.80 6.37
C PHE A 71 11.15 -6.53 6.76
N LEU A 72 10.97 -6.08 8.00
CA LEU A 72 9.65 -5.77 8.54
C LEU A 72 9.27 -4.32 8.24
N MET A 73 8.10 -4.13 7.65
CA MET A 73 7.42 -2.85 7.53
C MET A 73 6.26 -2.80 8.53
N LYS A 74 5.98 -1.60 9.04
CA LYS A 74 4.90 -1.36 10.00
C LYS A 74 4.10 -0.14 9.60
N PHE A 75 2.79 -0.28 9.60
CA PHE A 75 1.85 0.79 9.28
C PHE A 75 0.63 0.72 10.18
N LYS A 76 0.00 1.86 10.45
CA LYS A 76 -1.31 1.92 11.10
C LYS A 76 -2.37 1.25 10.22
N ALA A 77 -3.41 0.69 10.82
CA ALA A 77 -4.45 -0.06 10.11
C ALA A 77 -5.09 0.72 8.94
N TYR A 78 -5.33 2.03 9.11
CA TYR A 78 -5.90 2.85 8.05
C TYR A 78 -4.99 3.03 6.82
N HIS A 79 -3.66 2.98 7.01
CA HIS A 79 -2.70 2.98 5.90
C HIS A 79 -2.75 1.67 5.11
N LEU A 80 -2.86 0.53 5.81
CA LEU A 80 -3.04 -0.77 5.16
C LEU A 80 -4.38 -0.89 4.45
N HIS A 81 -5.44 -0.31 5.01
CA HIS A 81 -6.72 -0.24 4.32
C HIS A 81 -6.61 0.56 3.01
N ALA A 82 -5.93 1.70 3.02
CA ALA A 82 -5.69 2.47 1.80
C ALA A 82 -4.86 1.70 0.76
N LEU A 83 -3.85 0.94 1.19
CA LEU A 83 -3.09 0.02 0.34
C LEU A 83 -3.98 -1.10 -0.24
N LEU A 84 -4.85 -1.68 0.57
CA LEU A 84 -5.80 -2.71 0.12
C LEU A 84 -6.70 -2.16 -0.98
N VAL A 85 -7.29 -0.97 -0.78
CA VAL A 85 -8.14 -0.30 -1.79
C VAL A 85 -7.34 -0.04 -3.08
N CYS A 86 -6.11 0.46 -2.95
CA CYS A 86 -5.20 0.67 -4.08
C CYS A 86 -4.93 -0.63 -4.87
N PHE A 87 -4.72 -1.74 -4.16
CA PHE A 87 -4.36 -3.03 -4.77
C PHE A 87 -5.59 -3.76 -5.31
N MET A 88 -6.77 -3.54 -4.75
CA MET A 88 -8.05 -4.05 -5.28
C MET A 88 -8.49 -3.33 -6.56
N PHE A 89 -8.14 -2.06 -6.71
CA PHE A 89 -8.45 -1.31 -7.94
C PHE A 89 -7.80 -1.92 -9.21
N ASN A 90 -6.87 -2.86 -9.05
CA ASN A 90 -5.98 -3.33 -10.09
C ASN A 90 -6.41 -4.57 -10.90
N ASP A 91 -7.67 -5.00 -10.85
CA ASP A 91 -8.15 -6.10 -11.71
C ASP A 91 -8.06 -5.81 -13.22
N ARG A 92 -7.95 -4.53 -13.62
CA ARG A 92 -7.97 -4.11 -15.04
C ARG A 92 -6.62 -3.68 -15.64
N ILE A 93 -5.59 -3.38 -14.85
CA ILE A 93 -4.37 -2.70 -15.35
C ILE A 93 -3.23 -3.69 -15.69
N ASN A 94 -3.18 -4.87 -15.05
CA ASN A 94 -1.97 -5.71 -15.05
C ASN A 94 -2.12 -7.13 -15.62
N SER A 95 -3.05 -7.36 -16.57
CA SER A 95 -3.17 -8.68 -17.21
C SER A 95 -1.90 -9.16 -17.94
N LYS A 96 -0.99 -8.23 -18.30
CA LYS A 96 0.25 -8.50 -19.05
C LYS A 96 1.52 -8.59 -18.18
N ARG A 97 1.45 -8.26 -16.89
CA ARG A 97 2.60 -8.19 -15.96
C ARG A 97 2.43 -9.23 -14.84
N ILE A 98 2.70 -10.50 -15.16
CA ILE A 98 2.37 -11.65 -14.31
C ILE A 98 3.11 -11.59 -12.96
N PHE A 99 4.38 -11.21 -12.96
CA PHE A 99 5.20 -11.13 -11.74
C PHE A 99 4.63 -10.07 -10.78
N GLU A 100 4.44 -8.85 -11.26
CA GLU A 100 3.94 -7.72 -10.49
C GLU A 100 2.52 -7.97 -9.99
N LYS A 101 1.67 -8.60 -10.83
CA LYS A 101 0.33 -9.03 -10.42
C LYS A 101 0.39 -10.00 -9.24
N ASN A 102 1.21 -11.05 -9.34
CA ASN A 102 1.34 -12.04 -8.27
C ASN A 102 1.87 -11.43 -6.97
N CYS A 103 2.83 -10.51 -7.07
CA CYS A 103 3.33 -9.73 -5.94
C CYS A 103 2.19 -8.96 -5.26
N ILE A 104 1.43 -8.17 -6.02
CA ILE A 104 0.33 -7.36 -5.49
C ILE A 104 -0.82 -8.22 -4.95
N ASP A 105 -1.15 -9.33 -5.59
CA ASP A 105 -2.15 -10.28 -5.10
C ASP A 105 -1.75 -10.89 -3.75
N ALA A 106 -0.46 -11.21 -3.56
CA ALA A 106 0.04 -11.71 -2.29
C ALA A 106 -0.10 -10.66 -1.17
N TYR A 107 0.33 -9.42 -1.40
CA TYR A 107 0.19 -8.35 -0.40
C TYR A 107 -1.26 -7.94 -0.15
N LYS A 108 -2.10 -7.91 -1.19
CA LYS A 108 -3.55 -7.68 -1.08
C LYS A 108 -4.19 -8.70 -0.13
N ASN A 109 -3.93 -9.99 -0.35
CA ASN A 109 -4.48 -11.06 0.48
C ASN A 109 -3.93 -10.98 1.91
N GLN A 110 -2.63 -10.73 2.07
CA GLN A 110 -2.01 -10.57 3.39
C GLN A 110 -2.61 -9.40 4.18
N PHE A 111 -2.83 -8.26 3.53
CA PHE A 111 -3.40 -7.07 4.16
C PHE A 111 -4.87 -7.31 4.53
N HIS A 112 -5.64 -7.93 3.64
CA HIS A 112 -7.02 -8.30 3.92
C HIS A 112 -7.12 -9.21 5.16
N GLN A 113 -6.32 -10.27 5.22
CA GLN A 113 -6.29 -11.18 6.38
C GLN A 113 -5.89 -10.47 7.68
N LYS A 114 -4.88 -9.59 7.63
CA LYS A 114 -4.43 -8.85 8.82
C LYS A 114 -5.46 -7.82 9.31
N LEU A 115 -6.19 -7.19 8.40
CA LEU A 115 -7.25 -6.24 8.74
C LEU A 115 -8.47 -6.93 9.33
N LEU A 116 -8.82 -8.13 8.87
CA LEU A 116 -9.91 -8.94 9.44
C LEU A 116 -9.62 -9.47 10.85
N ALA A 117 -8.35 -9.56 11.23
CA ALA A 117 -7.92 -10.07 12.53
C ALA A 117 -7.81 -8.98 13.63
N LEU A 118 -8.18 -7.73 13.32
CA LEU A 118 -8.24 -6.61 14.26
C LEU A 118 -9.60 -6.54 14.96
#